data_AF-A0A0S4W940-F1
#
_entry.id   AF-A0A0S4W940-F1
#
_cell.length_a   1.000
_cell.length_b   1.000
_cell.length_c   1.000
_cell.angle_alpha   90.00
_cell.angle_beta   90.00
_cell.angle_gamma   90.00
#
_symmetry.space_group_name_H-M   'P 1'
#
loop_
_entity.id
_entity.type
_entity.pdbx_description
1 polymer ?
#
loop_
_entity_poly.entity_id
_entity_poly.type
_entity_poly.pdbx_seq_one_letter_code
_entity_poly.pdbx_strand_id
1 'polypeptide(L)' 'MRTCWPQRLRPAAAFRYPSPVGLKSQTFPQPGNDRPLVRLEVSDHPLSQDFHNGMAEERARAIFELILHRQNPPH' A
#
# COMPACT_ATOMS: atom_id res chain seq x y z
N MET A 1 -22.10 39.20 13.67
CA MET A 1 -21.50 38.46 14.81
C MET A 1 -21.49 36.95 14.52
N ARG A 2 -20.34 36.40 14.11
CA ARG A 2 -19.97 34.98 14.25
C ARG A 2 -18.44 34.96 14.36
N THR A 3 -17.92 34.72 15.55
CA THR A 3 -16.49 34.65 15.83
C THR A 3 -15.97 33.27 15.43
N CYS A 4 -15.16 33.22 14.38
CA CYS A 4 -14.37 32.04 14.04
C CYS A 4 -13.29 31.86 15.11
N TRP A 5 -13.32 30.73 15.81
CA TRP A 5 -12.26 30.32 16.73
C TRP A 5 -10.95 30.10 15.95
N PRO A 6 -9.78 30.56 16.44
CA PRO A 6 -8.53 30.30 15.77
C PRO A 6 -8.12 28.85 16.03
N GLN A 7 -7.88 28.12 14.95
CA GLN A 7 -7.32 26.77 14.93
C GLN A 7 -5.94 26.80 15.60
N ARG A 8 -5.90 26.59 16.91
CA ARG A 8 -4.66 26.48 17.67
C ARG A 8 -4.01 25.16 17.26
N LEU A 9 -3.01 25.24 16.39
CA LEU A 9 -2.20 24.11 15.94
C LEU A 9 -1.69 23.33 17.15
N ARG A 10 -2.22 22.12 17.37
CA ARG A 10 -1.63 21.17 18.30
C ARG A 10 -0.34 20.64 17.66
N PRO A 11 0.77 20.52 18.39
CA PRO A 11 1.96 19.87 17.87
C PRO A 11 1.58 18.41 17.57
N ALA A 12 1.62 18.04 16.29
CA ALA A 12 1.47 16.66 15.89
C ALA A 12 2.63 15.89 16.51
N ALA A 13 2.31 14.97 17.43
CA ALA A 13 3.26 13.96 17.88
C ALA A 13 3.86 13.32 16.62
N ALA A 14 5.18 13.38 16.50
CA ALA A 14 5.93 12.80 15.39
C ALA A 14 5.82 11.27 15.45
N PHE A 15 4.69 10.75 14.97
CA PHE A 15 4.58 9.36 14.58
C PHE A 15 5.55 9.18 13.40
N ARG A 16 6.72 8.61 13.68
CA ARG A 16 7.74 8.20 12.69
C ARG A 16 7.19 7.06 11.83
N TYR A 17 6.15 7.32 11.04
CA TYR A 17 5.89 6.48 9.90
C TYR A 17 6.95 6.84 8.85
N PRO A 18 7.74 5.86 8.36
CA PRO A 18 8.60 6.14 7.22
C PRO A 18 7.72 6.71 6.11
N SER A 19 8.21 7.73 5.41
CA SER A 19 7.49 8.33 4.29
C SER A 19 7.02 7.19 3.38
N PRO A 20 5.70 7.06 3.10
CA PRO A 20 5.23 5.96 2.30
C PRO A 20 5.89 6.04 0.94
N VAL A 21 6.70 5.02 0.61
CA VAL A 21 7.18 4.85 -0.76
C VAL A 21 5.95 4.57 -1.61
N GLY A 22 5.57 5.56 -2.42
CA GLY A 22 4.32 5.51 -3.17
C GLY A 22 4.29 4.31 -4.10
N LEU A 23 3.42 3.35 -3.81
CA LEU A 23 3.10 2.25 -4.72
C LEU A 23 1.79 2.59 -5.43
N LYS A 24 1.85 2.79 -6.75
CA LYS A 24 0.69 3.03 -7.59
C LYS A 24 0.34 1.78 -8.39
N SER A 25 -0.94 1.53 -8.53
CA SER A 25 -1.48 0.41 -9.30
C SER A 25 -2.61 0.88 -10.21
N GLN A 26 -2.67 0.31 -11.40
CA GLN A 26 -3.76 0.49 -12.34
C GLN A 26 -4.58 -0.80 -12.38
N THR A 27 -5.90 -0.66 -12.31
CA THR A 27 -6.84 -1.78 -12.33
C THR A 27 -7.62 -1.74 -13.63
N PHE A 28 -7.60 -2.85 -14.37
CA PHE A 28 -8.31 -3.03 -15.62
C PHE A 28 -9.48 -3.99 -15.38
N PRO A 29 -10.73 -3.49 -15.45
CA PRO A 29 -11.90 -4.33 -15.41
C PRO A 29 -11.89 -5.33 -16.56
N GLN A 30 -12.23 -6.59 -16.29
CA GLN A 30 -12.38 -7.62 -17.31
C GLN A 30 -13.87 -7.86 -17.59
N PRO A 31 -14.25 -8.23 -18.82
CA PRO A 31 -15.64 -8.56 -19.12
C PRO A 31 -16.07 -9.81 -18.34
N GLY A 32 -17.26 -9.78 -17.73
CA GLY A 32 -17.82 -10.90 -16.98
C GLY A 32 -17.67 -10.75 -15.46
N ASN A 33 -17.49 -11.88 -14.76
CA ASN A 33 -17.28 -11.95 -13.31
C ASN A 33 -15.85 -12.36 -12.95
N ASP A 34 -14.92 -12.16 -13.88
CA ASP A 34 -13.50 -12.48 -13.72
C ASP A 34 -12.79 -11.48 -12.82
N ARG A 35 -11.69 -11.94 -12.21
CA ARG A 35 -10.87 -11.07 -11.36
C ARG A 35 -10.28 -9.92 -12.20
N PRO A 36 -10.38 -8.67 -11.71
CA PRO A 36 -9.81 -7.54 -12.43
C PRO A 36 -8.30 -7.70 -12.54
N LEU A 37 -7.76 -7.32 -13.68
CA LEU A 37 -6.31 -7.35 -13.90
C LEU A 37 -5.71 -6.14 -13.18
N VAL A 38 -4.72 -6.36 -12.32
CA VAL A 38 -4.00 -5.29 -11.62
C VAL A 38 -2.58 -5.23 -12.16
N ARG A 39 -2.13 -4.02 -12.52
CA ARG A 39 -0.77 -3.75 -12.96
C ARG A 39 -0.14 -2.71 -12.04
N LEU A 40 1.08 -2.97 -11.56
CA LEU A 40 1.85 -1.97 -10.83
C LEU A 40 2.49 -0.99 -11.81
N GLU A 41 2.50 0.29 -11.44
CA GLU A 41 3.31 1.30 -12.13
C GLU A 41 4.77 1.13 -11.75
N VAL A 42 5.68 1.50 -12.67
CA VAL A 42 7.12 1.47 -12.42
C VAL A 42 7.44 2.50 -11.36
N SER A 43 7.90 2.05 -10.20
CA SER A 43 8.32 2.91 -9.10
C SER A 43 9.53 2.32 -8.36
N ASP A 44 10.18 3.14 -7.53
CA ASP A 44 11.29 2.70 -6.68
C ASP A 44 10.84 1.77 -5.52
N HIS A 45 9.58 1.33 -5.52
CA HIS A 45 9.08 0.40 -4.53
C HIS A 45 9.56 -1.03 -4.85
N PRO A 46 10.08 -1.79 -3.87
CA PRO A 46 10.60 -3.15 -4.11
C PRO A 46 9.58 -4.08 -4.76
N LEU A 47 8.29 -3.97 -4.38
CA LEU A 47 7.21 -4.76 -5.00
C LEU A 47 6.97 -4.43 -6.47
N SER A 48 7.18 -3.17 -6.89
CA SER A 48 7.06 -2.78 -8.31
C SER A 48 8.21 -3.37 -9.11
N GLN A 49 9.44 -3.28 -8.59
CA GLN A 49 10.62 -3.90 -9.21
C GLN A 49 10.46 -5.41 -9.34
N ASP A 50 10.02 -6.09 -8.28
CA ASP A 50 9.79 -7.54 -8.30
C ASP A 50 8.70 -7.92 -9.33
N PHE A 51 7.64 -7.11 -9.48
CA PHE A 51 6.57 -7.34 -10.46
C PHE A 51 7.04 -7.17 -11.92
N HIS A 52 7.91 -6.21 -12.20
CA HIS A 52 8.40 -5.94 -13.55
C HIS A 52 9.56 -6.85 -13.99
N ASN A 53 10.44 -7.23 -13.06
CA ASN A 53 11.61 -8.05 -13.36
C ASN A 53 11.31 -9.56 -13.40
N GLY A 54 10.10 -9.96 -13.01
CA GLY A 54 9.73 -11.37 -12.85
C GLY A 54 10.17 -11.87 -11.47
N MET A 55 9.22 -11.94 -10.54
CA MET A 55 9.49 -12.36 -9.17
C MET A 55 9.71 -13.88 -9.09
N ALA A 56 10.72 -14.31 -8.31
CA ALA A 56 10.91 -15.72 -7.97
C ALA A 56 9.79 -16.24 -7.04
N GLU A 57 9.45 -17.52 -7.14
CA GLU A 57 8.33 -18.12 -6.40
C GLU A 57 8.53 -18.03 -4.88
N GLU A 58 9.77 -18.20 -4.41
CA GLU A 58 10.14 -18.12 -2.99
C GLU A 58 9.90 -16.71 -2.44
N ARG A 59 10.19 -15.69 -3.25
CA ARG A 59 9.98 -14.28 -2.91
C ARG A 59 8.48 -13.96 -2.84
N ALA A 60 7.69 -14.50 -3.77
CA ALA A 60 6.24 -14.35 -3.77
C ALA A 60 5.62 -14.97 -2.51
N ARG A 61 6.07 -16.17 -2.13
CA ARG A 61 5.62 -16.86 -0.94
C ARG A 61 5.95 -16.08 0.34
N ALA A 62 7.17 -15.58 0.48
CA ALA A 62 7.57 -14.79 1.64
C ALA A 62 6.72 -13.52 1.82
N ILE A 63 6.38 -12.84 0.71
CA ILE A 63 5.48 -11.66 0.74
C ILE A 63 4.08 -12.06 1.16
N PHE A 64 3.57 -13.18 0.64
CA PHE A 64 2.22 -13.68 0.96
C PHE A 64 2.09 -14.06 2.44
N GLU A 65 3.07 -14.78 2.99
CA GLU A 65 3.13 -15.14 4.41
C GLU A 65 3.17 -13.87 5.30
N LEU A 66 3.96 -12.86 4.94
CA LEU A 66 4.04 -11.60 5.69
C LEU A 66 2.68 -10.87 5.78
N ILE A 67 1.89 -10.90 4.71
CA ILE A 67 0.59 -10.22 4.66
C ILE A 67 -0.47 -11.01 5.43
N LEU A 68 -0.50 -12.34 5.29
CA LEU A 68 -1.44 -13.20 6.00
C LEU A 68 -1.23 -13.19 7.52
N HIS A 69 0.02 -13.27 7.98
CA HIS A 69 0.33 -13.31 9.40
C HIS A 69 0.20 -11.95 10.10
N ARG A 70 0.18 -10.83 9.35
CA ARG A 70 -0.10 -9.50 9.90
C ARG A 70 -1.56 -9.30 10.31
N GLN A 71 -2.50 -10.08 9.76
CA GLN A 71 -3.94 -9.93 10.02
C GLN A 71 -4.47 -10.77 11.19
N ASN A 72 -3.63 -11.53 11.89
CA ASN A 72 -4.03 -12.27 13.07
C ASN A 72 -3.44 -11.63 14.34
N PRO A 73 -4.02 -10.53 14.87
CA PRO A 73 -3.71 -10.12 16.23
C PRO A 73 -4.18 -11.25 17.18
N PRO A 74 -3.36 -11.67 18.17
CA PRO A 74 -3.85 -12.57 19.21
C PRO A 74 -5.02 -11.86 19.93
N HIS A 75 -6.19 -12.50 19.91
CA HIS A 75 -7.36 -12.10 20.68
C HIS A 75 -7.16 -12.32 22.18
#